data_AF-A0A925NTF1-F1
#
_entry.id   AF-A0A925NTF1-F1
#
_cell.length_a   1.000
_cell.length_b   1.000
_cell.length_c   1.000
_cell.angle_alpha   90.00
_cell.angle_beta   90.00
_cell.angle_gamma   90.00
#
_symmetry.space_group_name_H-M   'P 1'
#
loop_
_entity.id
_entity.type
_entity.pdbx_description
1 polymer ?
#
loop_
_entity_poly.entity_id
_entity_poly.type
_entity_poly.pdbx_seq_one_letter_code
_entity_poly.pdbx_strand_id
1 'polypeptide(L)' 'MIIAPKIRGFICTTSHPDGCAQHVAEQIAVVKNRGLIENGPKRVLVIGSSTGYGLSSRI' A
#
# COMPACT_ATOMS: atom_id res chain seq x y z
N MET A 1 3.24 -11.74 -20.43
CA MET A 1 3.13 -10.39 -21.01
C MET A 1 4.15 -9.50 -20.31
N ILE A 2 4.90 -8.67 -21.03
CA ILE A 2 5.80 -7.69 -20.40
C ILE A 2 4.98 -6.44 -20.05
N ILE A 3 4.92 -6.06 -18.77
CA ILE A 3 4.24 -4.85 -18.30
C ILE A 3 5.28 -3.74 -18.11
N ALA A 4 5.16 -2.67 -18.88
CA ALA A 4 6.02 -1.49 -18.79
C ALA A 4 5.19 -0.23 -18.49
N PRO A 5 5.76 0.80 -17.83
CA PRO A 5 5.06 2.03 -17.51
C PRO A 5 4.54 2.75 -18.75
N LYS A 6 3.26 3.14 -18.74
CA LYS A 6 2.66 4.01 -19.77
C LYS A 6 2.12 5.28 -19.12
N ILE A 7 2.91 6.35 -19.16
CA ILE A 7 2.67 7.60 -18.41
C ILE A 7 2.38 8.77 -19.37
N ARG A 8 1.35 9.57 -19.06
CA ARG A 8 1.04 10.84 -19.72
C ARG A 8 0.72 11.90 -18.65
N GLY A 9 1.61 12.88 -18.49
CA GLY A 9 1.51 13.83 -17.38
C GLY A 9 1.53 13.10 -16.04
N PHE A 10 0.48 13.28 -15.24
CA PHE A 10 0.30 12.63 -13.93
C PHE A 10 -0.52 11.34 -13.98
N ILE A 11 -0.88 10.84 -15.18
CA ILE A 11 -1.69 9.63 -15.35
C ILE A 11 -0.82 8.48 -15.85
N CYS A 12 -0.81 7.37 -15.11
CA CYS A 12 -0.26 6.09 -15.56
C CYS A 12 -1.40 5.13 -15.88
N THR A 13 -1.43 4.55 -17.08
CA THR A 13 -2.51 3.64 -17.53
C THR A 13 -2.19 2.16 -17.34
N THR A 14 -1.07 1.85 -16.69
CA THR A 14 -0.59 0.49 -16.42
C THR A 14 -0.19 0.34 -14.97
N SER A 15 -0.36 -0.86 -14.40
CA SER A 15 0.14 -1.20 -13.06
C SER A 15 0.81 -2.58 -13.09
N HIS A 16 1.92 -2.72 -12.36
CA HIS A 16 2.65 -3.98 -12.28
C HIS A 16 2.22 -4.74 -11.01
N PRO A 17 1.62 -5.94 -11.12
CA PRO A 17 1.06 -6.65 -9.97
C PRO A 17 2.13 -6.98 -8.93
N ASP A 18 3.28 -7.53 -9.35
CA ASP A 18 4.35 -7.90 -8.42
C ASP A 18 4.99 -6.69 -7.74
N GLY A 19 5.14 -5.57 -8.47
CA GLY A 19 5.64 -4.31 -7.90
C GLY A 19 4.68 -3.73 -6.86
N CYS A 20 3.37 -3.77 -7.11
CA CYS A 20 2.38 -3.36 -6.12
C CYS A 20 2.41 -4.24 -4.87
N ALA A 21 2.51 -5.57 -5.04
CA ALA A 21 2.60 -6.50 -3.91
C ALA A 21 3.87 -6.25 -3.07
N GLN A 22 5.02 -6.08 -3.74
CA GLN A 22 6.29 -5.76 -3.09
C GLN A 22 6.23 -4.43 -2.33
N HIS A 23 5.64 -3.39 -2.91
CA HIS A 23 5.49 -2.09 -2.27
C HIS A 23 4.66 -2.16 -0.97
N VAL A 24 3.60 -2.98 -0.95
CA VAL A 24 2.81 -3.24 0.26
C VAL A 24 3.62 -4.03 1.28
N ALA A 25 4.35 -5.06 0.84
CA ALA A 25 5.19 -5.87 1.73
C ALA A 25 6.26 -5.04 2.43
N GLU A 26 6.88 -4.09 1.74
CA GLU A 26 7.86 -3.14 2.30
C GLU A 26 7.24 -2.26 3.39
N GLN A 27 6.04 -1.70 3.16
CA GLN A 27 5.34 -0.92 4.18
C GLN A 27 4.98 -1.75 5.41
N ILE A 28 4.48 -2.98 5.23
CA ILE A 28 4.21 -3.92 6.33
C ILE A 28 5.49 -4.21 7.12
N ALA A 29 6.62 -4.42 6.44
CA ALA A 29 7.89 -4.68 7.10
C ALA A 29 8.35 -3.50 7.96
N VAL A 30 8.17 -2.27 7.47
CA VAL A 30 8.47 -1.05 8.23
C VAL A 30 7.65 -1.00 9.53
N VAL A 31 6.35 -1.27 9.48
CA VAL A 31 5.48 -1.23 10.68
C VAL A 31 5.84 -2.37 11.65
N LYS A 32 6.07 -3.59 11.15
CA LYS A 32 6.51 -4.73 11.98
C LYS A 32 7.82 -4.43 12.74
N ASN A 33 8.76 -3.74 12.10
CA ASN A 33 10.04 -3.39 12.70
C ASN A 33 9.95 -2.26 13.74
N ARG A 34 8.83 -1.52 13.80
CA ARG A 34 8.60 -0.45 14.80
C ARG A 34 7.99 -0.97 16.10
N GLY A 35 7.57 -2.23 16.14
CA GLY A 35 6.92 -2.84 17.31
C GLY A 35 5.41 -2.63 17.35
N LEU A 36 4.76 -3.24 18.34
CA LEU A 36 3.31 -3.18 18.50
C LEU A 36 2.88 -1.83 19.07
N ILE A 37 1.78 -1.29 18.54
CA ILE A 37 1.10 -0.13 19.10
C ILE A 37 0.15 -0.61 20.19
N GLU A 38 0.45 -0.27 21.44
CA GLU A 38 -0.42 -0.58 22.58
C GLU A 38 -1.73 0.21 22.50
N ASN A 39 -2.81 -0.38 23.03
CA ASN A 39 -4.15 0.24 23.10
C ASN A 39 -4.78 0.67 21.74
N GLY A 40 -4.34 0.07 20.63
CA GLY A 40 -4.95 0.28 19.31
C GLY A 40 -6.35 -0.34 19.14
N PRO A 41 -7.18 0.20 18.23
CA PRO A 41 -8.52 -0.31 17.97
C PRO A 41 -8.49 -1.74 17.40
N LYS A 42 -9.42 -2.60 17.85
CA LYS A 42 -9.51 -4.01 17.43
C LYS A 42 -10.44 -4.27 16.25
N ARG A 43 -11.32 -3.31 15.95
CA ARG A 43 -12.28 -3.34 14.83
C ARG A 43 -12.18 -2.00 14.11
N VAL A 44 -11.77 -2.02 12.85
CA VAL A 44 -11.46 -0.81 12.08
C VAL A 44 -12.14 -0.91 10.71
N LEU A 45 -12.86 0.15 10.34
CA LEU A 45 -13.34 0.38 8.98
C LEU A 45 -12.52 1.52 8.38
N VAL A 46 -11.89 1.27 7.23
CA VAL A 46 -11.13 2.30 6.49
C VAL A 46 -11.74 2.45 5.09
N ILE A 47 -12.39 3.60 4.85
CA ILE A 47 -12.96 3.96 3.55
C ILE A 47 -11.88 4.65 2.72
N GLY A 48 -11.58 4.10 1.53
CA GLY A 48 -10.46 4.56 0.70
C GLY A 48 -9.11 3.91 1.07
N SER A 49 -9.10 2.59 1.28
CA SER A 49 -7.94 1.85 1.81
C SER A 49 -7.07 1.13 0.76
N SER A 50 -7.22 1.46 -0.52
CA SER A 50 -6.52 0.77 -1.60
C SER A 50 -5.14 1.38 -1.94
N THR A 51 -4.92 2.66 -1.64
CA THR A 51 -3.68 3.39 -1.98
C THR A 51 -3.39 4.51 -0.96
N GLY A 52 -2.17 5.07 -1.01
CA GLY A 52 -1.78 6.26 -0.26
C GLY A 52 -1.99 6.13 1.26
N TYR A 53 -2.39 7.23 1.92
CA TYR A 53 -2.56 7.25 3.37
C TYR A 53 -3.64 6.29 3.88
N GLY A 54 -4.72 6.06 3.12
CA GLY A 54 -5.75 5.11 3.55
C GLY A 54 -5.25 3.67 3.56
N LEU A 55 -4.39 3.30 2.61
CA LEU A 55 -3.66 2.03 2.67
C LEU A 55 -2.70 2.01 3.85
N SER A 56 -1.91 3.05 4.07
CA SER A 56 -0.97 3.11 5.21
C SER A 56 -1.66 3.07 6.57
N SER A 57 -2.89 3.58 6.71
CA SER A 57 -3.69 3.44 7.92
C SER A 57 -4.23 2.01 8.13
N ARG A 58 -4.33 1.22 7.05
CA ARG A 58 -4.79 -0.17 7.09
C ARG A 58 -3.65 -1.17 7.30
N ILE A 59 -2.44 -0.82 6.87
CA ILE A 59 -1.18 -1.55 7.10
C ILE A 59 -0.75 -1.40 8.55
#